data_AF-A0A7R9LIZ2-F1
#
_entry.id   AF-A0A7R9LIZ2-F1
#
_cell.length_a   1.000
_cell.length_b   1.000
_cell.length_c   1.000
_cell.angle_alpha   90.00
_cell.angle_beta   90.00
_cell.angle_gamma   90.00
#
_symmetry.space_group_name_H-M   'P 1'
#
loop_
_entity.id
_entity.type
_entity.pdbx_description
1 polymer ?
#
loop_
_entity_poly.entity_id
_entity_poly.type
_entity_poly.pdbx_seq_one_letter_code
_entity_poly.pdbx_strand_id
1 'polypeptide(L)'
;LLKELGTDRVINYKTENLDEVLTKEFPDGLDVIWETIGGKVFETLFSHLAVHGRLILVGSISAYKTEGVGGAPIDNLQAKLLRGSKTLSGFYLFNFKHLCPKYLKQLVGDVVSNKLRVVLDFGQKSSEGEFNGIDSVVRGVESSEGEFNGIDSVVRGVERVLQAIHKYLQCRSGLSEPLSTEPSGLTDDVSEREK
;
A
#
# COMPACT_ATOMS: atom_id res chain seq x y z
N LEU A 1 19.47 6.68 -0.55
CA LEU A 1 18.79 5.47 -1.03
C LEU A 1 18.45 5.49 -2.53
N LEU A 2 17.42 6.21 -3.00
CA LEU A 2 16.95 6.11 -4.41
C LEU A 2 18.05 6.43 -5.44
N LYS A 3 18.83 7.49 -5.22
CA LYS A 3 20.00 7.80 -6.08
C LYS A 3 21.04 6.68 -6.13
N GLU A 4 21.27 5.99 -5.01
CA GLU A 4 22.19 4.84 -4.96
C GLU A 4 21.63 3.61 -5.68
N LEU A 5 20.30 3.52 -5.84
CA LEU A 5 19.65 2.49 -6.66
C LEU A 5 19.71 2.80 -8.16
N GLY A 6 20.29 3.95 -8.55
CA GLY A 6 20.42 4.36 -9.94
C GLY A 6 19.19 5.10 -10.48
N THR A 7 18.32 5.63 -9.62
CA THR A 7 17.20 6.48 -10.08
C THR A 7 17.72 7.78 -10.69
N ASP A 8 17.43 8.02 -11.97
CA ASP A 8 17.85 9.23 -12.70
C ASP A 8 17.27 10.51 -12.08
N ARG A 9 15.96 10.50 -11.81
CA ARG A 9 15.24 11.63 -11.21
C ARG A 9 14.44 11.19 -9.99
N VAL A 10 14.87 11.62 -8.82
CA VAL A 10 14.17 11.43 -7.55
C VAL A 10 13.32 12.66 -7.25
N ILE A 11 12.00 12.52 -7.16
CA ILE A 11 11.08 13.60 -6.82
C ILE A 11 10.57 13.40 -5.40
N ASN A 12 10.82 14.37 -4.52
CA ASN A 12 10.22 14.39 -3.19
C ASN A 12 8.91 15.19 -3.25
N TYR A 13 7.79 14.49 -3.42
CA TYR A 13 6.45 15.10 -3.52
C TYR A 13 5.99 15.87 -2.26
N LYS A 14 6.71 15.78 -1.13
CA LYS A 14 6.46 16.60 0.07
C LYS A 14 7.09 18.00 -0.03
N THR A 15 8.10 18.17 -0.88
CA THR A 15 8.86 19.43 -1.03
C THR A 15 8.87 19.98 -2.46
N GLU A 16 8.50 19.15 -3.44
CA GLU A 16 8.44 19.49 -4.85
C GLU A 16 7.01 19.30 -5.36
N ASN A 17 6.55 20.21 -6.23
CA ASN A 17 5.30 20.03 -6.94
C ASN A 17 5.49 19.03 -8.09
N LEU A 18 4.85 17.86 -7.97
CA LEU A 18 4.97 16.78 -8.96
C LEU A 18 4.57 17.22 -10.37
N ASP A 19 3.49 18.00 -10.50
CA ASP A 19 2.97 18.44 -11.81
C ASP A 19 3.93 19.41 -12.52
N GLU A 20 4.51 20.35 -11.75
CA GLU A 20 5.49 21.30 -12.26
C GLU A 20 6.78 20.60 -12.70
N VAL A 21 7.26 19.63 -11.91
CA VAL A 21 8.44 18.84 -12.25
C VAL A 21 8.21 18.04 -13.53
N LEU A 22 7.08 17.34 -13.64
CA LEU A 22 6.77 16.54 -14.83
C LEU A 22 6.62 17.40 -16.07
N THR A 23 5.92 18.55 -15.98
CA THR A 23 5.78 19.48 -17.10
C THR A 23 7.12 20.02 -17.59
N LYS A 24 8.04 20.33 -16.68
CA LYS A 24 9.33 20.95 -16.99
C LYS A 24 10.36 19.95 -17.50
N GLU A 25 10.45 18.79 -16.86
CA GLU A 25 11.55 17.83 -17.07
C GLU A 25 11.14 16.69 -18.02
N PHE A 26 9.84 16.42 -18.16
CA PHE A 26 9.29 15.31 -18.97
C PHE A 26 8.19 15.80 -19.92
N PRO A 27 8.49 16.75 -20.84
CA PRO A 27 7.47 17.39 -21.68
C PRO A 27 6.76 16.42 -22.65
N ASP A 28 7.40 15.31 -23.01
CA ASP A 28 6.83 14.27 -23.86
C ASP A 28 5.95 13.26 -23.09
N GLY A 29 5.94 13.37 -21.76
CA GLY A 29 5.22 12.49 -20.84
C GLY A 29 5.99 11.23 -20.46
N LEU A 30 5.30 10.36 -19.71
CA LEU A 30 5.83 9.11 -19.17
C LEU A 30 5.30 7.92 -19.99
N ASP A 31 6.20 7.07 -20.50
CA ASP A 31 5.82 5.88 -21.28
C ASP A 31 5.16 4.81 -20.39
N VAL A 32 5.68 4.62 -19.18
CA VAL A 32 5.21 3.61 -18.24
C VAL A 32 5.13 4.21 -16.84
N ILE A 33 4.00 3.98 -16.19
CA ILE A 33 3.77 4.40 -14.81
C ILE A 33 3.42 3.16 -13.99
N TRP A 34 4.18 2.91 -12.93
CA TRP A 34 3.90 1.89 -11.92
C TRP A 34 3.27 2.56 -10.70
N GLU A 35 1.95 2.50 -10.59
CA GLU A 35 1.17 3.34 -9.67
C GLU A 35 0.71 2.55 -8.45
N THR A 36 1.05 3.04 -7.26
CA THR A 36 0.78 2.38 -5.96
C THR A 36 0.11 3.31 -4.94
N ILE A 37 0.02 4.61 -5.23
CA ILE A 37 -0.34 5.64 -4.26
C ILE A 37 -1.82 5.96 -4.33
N GLY A 38 -2.35 6.21 -5.54
CA GLY A 38 -3.72 6.64 -5.77
C GLY A 38 -3.92 8.14 -5.56
N GLY A 39 -5.20 8.54 -5.46
CA GLY A 39 -5.61 9.93 -5.19
C GLY A 39 -5.03 10.94 -6.18
N LYS A 40 -4.57 12.09 -5.66
CA LYS A 40 -4.04 13.19 -6.50
C LYS A 40 -2.79 12.82 -7.27
N VAL A 41 -1.96 11.94 -6.72
CA VAL A 41 -0.74 11.47 -7.38
C VAL A 41 -1.08 10.69 -8.64
N PHE A 42 -2.06 9.78 -8.56
CA PHE A 42 -2.57 9.06 -9.72
C PHE A 42 -3.14 10.00 -10.80
N GLU A 43 -3.91 11.03 -10.43
CA GLU A 43 -4.43 12.02 -11.40
C GLU A 43 -3.32 12.75 -12.15
N THR A 44 -2.34 13.28 -11.41
CA THR A 44 -1.20 14.01 -11.98
C THR A 44 -0.36 13.08 -12.85
N LEU A 45 -0.06 11.88 -12.41
CA LEU A 45 0.69 10.92 -13.21
C LEU A 45 -0.06 10.56 -14.50
N PHE A 46 -1.39 10.36 -14.45
CA PHE A 46 -2.18 10.07 -15.64
C PHE A 46 -2.23 11.23 -16.65
N SER A 47 -2.28 12.49 -16.19
CA SER A 47 -2.24 13.65 -17.10
C SER A 47 -0.92 13.74 -17.85
N HIS A 48 0.18 13.27 -17.23
CA HIS A 48 1.52 13.21 -17.82
C HIS A 48 1.83 11.88 -18.54
N LEU A 49 0.87 10.98 -18.72
CA LEU A 49 1.11 9.74 -19.46
C LEU A 49 1.29 10.04 -20.96
N ALA A 50 2.36 9.54 -21.57
CA ALA A 50 2.71 9.80 -22.97
C ALA A 50 1.67 9.21 -23.95
N VAL A 51 1.77 9.60 -25.24
CA VAL A 51 1.06 8.88 -26.32
C VAL A 51 1.55 7.43 -26.34
N HIS A 52 0.62 6.48 -26.41
CA HIS A 52 0.85 5.03 -26.25
C HIS A 52 1.33 4.60 -24.86
N GLY A 53 1.33 5.52 -23.90
CA GLY A 53 1.77 5.26 -22.53
C GLY A 53 0.86 4.26 -21.79
N ARG A 54 1.44 3.59 -20.79
CA ARG A 54 0.82 2.52 -20.01
C ARG A 54 0.91 2.82 -18.52
N LEU A 55 -0.25 3.01 -17.88
CA LEU A 55 -0.35 3.09 -16.43
C LEU A 55 -0.79 1.74 -15.86
N ILE A 56 0.05 1.17 -15.01
CA ILE A 56 -0.20 -0.07 -14.29
C ILE A 56 -0.64 0.29 -12.87
N LEU A 57 -1.90 0.06 -12.56
CA LEU A 57 -2.48 0.27 -11.24
C LEU A 57 -2.25 -0.96 -10.38
N VAL A 58 -1.42 -0.82 -9.35
CA VAL A 58 -1.01 -1.91 -8.45
C VAL A 58 -1.75 -1.83 -7.12
N GLY A 59 -2.01 -0.60 -6.66
CA GLY A 59 -2.66 -0.32 -5.40
C GLY A 59 -2.99 1.16 -5.26
N SER A 60 -3.61 1.52 -4.15
CA SER A 60 -3.99 2.90 -3.84
C SER A 60 -3.83 3.13 -2.35
N ILE A 61 -2.58 3.15 -1.87
CA ILE A 61 -2.26 3.25 -0.43
C ILE A 61 -2.90 4.49 0.22
N SER A 62 -3.16 5.56 -0.54
CA SER A 62 -3.84 6.75 -0.05
C SER A 62 -5.31 6.53 0.31
N ALA A 63 -5.95 5.52 -0.27
CA ALA A 63 -7.40 5.27 -0.18
C ALA A 63 -7.78 4.14 0.79
N TYR A 64 -6.82 3.36 1.31
CA TYR A 64 -7.12 2.25 2.24
C TYR A 64 -7.68 2.72 3.60
N LYS A 65 -7.76 4.02 3.82
CA LYS A 65 -8.19 4.68 5.07
C LYS A 65 -9.65 5.09 5.08
N THR A 66 -10.25 5.28 3.91
CA THR A 66 -11.64 5.71 3.79
C THR A 66 -12.51 4.48 3.55
N GLU A 67 -13.61 4.36 4.29
CA GLU A 67 -14.64 3.39 3.91
C GLU A 67 -15.17 3.79 2.52
N GLY A 68 -15.01 2.88 1.55
CA GLY A 68 -15.27 3.17 0.15
C GLY A 68 -13.97 3.39 -0.63
N VAL A 69 -13.90 2.76 -1.80
CA VAL A 69 -12.80 2.92 -2.75
C VAL A 69 -12.79 4.39 -3.19
N GLY A 70 -12.03 5.23 -2.50
CA GLY A 70 -11.85 6.64 -2.82
C GLY A 70 -11.03 6.77 -4.10
N GLY A 71 -11.65 6.47 -5.23
CA GLY A 71 -11.07 6.67 -6.54
C GLY A 71 -11.06 8.15 -6.83
N ALA A 72 -9.88 8.70 -7.12
CA ALA A 72 -9.79 9.93 -7.90
C ALA A 72 -10.41 9.64 -9.29
N PRO A 73 -11.65 10.08 -9.57
CA PRO A 73 -12.26 9.78 -10.85
C PRO A 73 -11.55 10.65 -11.89
N ILE A 74 -10.94 10.00 -12.88
CA ILE A 74 -10.38 10.75 -14.01
C ILE A 74 -11.55 11.22 -14.88
N ASP A 75 -11.82 12.52 -14.86
CA ASP A 75 -12.83 13.10 -15.72
C ASP A 75 -12.53 12.81 -17.19
N ASN A 76 -13.56 12.41 -17.92
CA ASN A 76 -13.49 12.07 -19.35
C ASN A 76 -12.43 10.99 -19.66
N LEU A 77 -12.27 10.01 -18.77
CA LEU A 77 -11.27 8.94 -18.89
C LEU A 77 -11.25 8.31 -20.29
N GLN A 78 -12.41 7.93 -20.84
CA GLN A 78 -12.49 7.28 -22.16
C GLN A 78 -11.89 8.17 -23.26
N ALA A 79 -12.22 9.46 -23.25
CA ALA A 79 -11.71 10.40 -24.24
C ALA A 79 -10.20 10.62 -24.08
N LYS A 80 -9.70 10.70 -22.84
CA LYS A 80 -8.26 10.87 -22.55
C LYS A 80 -7.46 9.63 -22.96
N LEU A 81 -7.98 8.43 -22.73
CA LEU A 81 -7.38 7.18 -23.19
C LEU A 81 -7.35 7.13 -24.72
N LEU A 82 -8.46 7.43 -25.37
CA LEU A 82 -8.59 7.42 -26.84
C LEU A 82 -7.62 8.39 -27.52
N ARG A 83 -7.58 9.66 -27.06
CA ARG A 83 -6.74 10.71 -27.69
C ARG A 83 -5.26 10.35 -27.73
N GLY A 84 -4.76 9.71 -26.68
CA GLY A 84 -3.36 9.30 -26.60
C GLY A 84 -3.11 7.84 -26.93
N SER A 85 -4.13 7.05 -27.31
CA SER A 85 -4.03 5.58 -27.43
C SER A 85 -3.38 4.95 -26.18
N LYS A 86 -3.77 5.42 -25.00
CA LYS A 86 -3.17 5.08 -23.70
C LYS A 86 -3.79 3.82 -23.13
N THR A 87 -3.05 3.11 -22.26
CA THR A 87 -3.55 1.95 -21.52
C THR A 87 -3.59 2.23 -20.02
N LEU A 88 -4.70 1.88 -19.37
CA LEU A 88 -4.84 1.81 -17.92
C LEU A 88 -5.15 0.35 -17.56
N SER A 89 -4.27 -0.31 -16.82
CA SER A 89 -4.38 -1.74 -16.52
C SER A 89 -4.18 -2.01 -15.04
N GLY A 90 -5.10 -2.77 -14.44
CA GLY A 90 -4.94 -3.26 -13.06
C GLY A 90 -3.98 -4.45 -13.01
N PHE A 91 -3.14 -4.48 -11.98
CA PHE A 91 -2.28 -5.62 -11.67
C PHE A 91 -2.65 -6.19 -10.31
N TYR A 92 -3.09 -7.45 -10.29
CA TYR A 92 -3.38 -8.19 -9.07
C TYR A 92 -2.55 -9.47 -9.04
N LEU A 93 -1.61 -9.55 -8.09
CA LEU A 93 -0.59 -10.60 -8.05
C LEU A 93 -1.17 -12.03 -8.14
N PHE A 94 -2.30 -12.29 -7.48
CA PHE A 94 -2.90 -13.62 -7.45
C PHE A 94 -3.40 -14.11 -8.83
N ASN A 95 -3.72 -13.20 -9.75
CA ASN A 95 -4.07 -13.55 -11.13
C ASN A 95 -2.85 -14.05 -11.93
N PHE A 96 -1.63 -13.77 -11.44
CA PHE A 96 -0.36 -14.17 -12.05
C PHE A 96 0.41 -15.19 -11.20
N LYS A 97 -0.21 -15.81 -10.19
CA LYS A 97 0.45 -16.75 -9.27
C LYS A 97 1.20 -17.90 -9.96
N HIS A 98 0.75 -18.31 -11.15
CA HIS A 98 1.39 -19.35 -11.96
C HIS A 98 2.79 -18.95 -12.46
N LEU A 99 3.10 -17.65 -12.50
CA LEU A 99 4.41 -17.11 -12.86
C LEU A 99 5.35 -16.96 -11.66
N CYS A 100 4.84 -17.01 -10.42
CA CYS A 100 5.63 -16.80 -9.21
C CYS A 100 6.84 -17.74 -9.12
N PRO A 101 6.75 -19.07 -9.39
CA PRO A 101 7.93 -19.94 -9.30
C PRO A 101 9.06 -19.51 -10.25
N LYS A 102 8.73 -19.07 -11.47
CA LYS A 102 9.71 -18.61 -12.46
C LYS A 102 10.41 -17.33 -11.99
N TYR A 103 9.63 -16.31 -11.64
CA TYR A 103 10.20 -15.00 -11.30
C TYR A 103 10.84 -14.97 -9.92
N LEU A 104 10.34 -15.74 -8.94
CA LEU A 104 11.00 -15.88 -7.64
C LEU A 104 12.40 -16.51 -7.80
N LYS A 105 12.54 -17.55 -8.62
CA LYS A 105 13.85 -18.15 -8.92
C LYS A 105 14.80 -17.13 -9.53
N GLN A 106 14.32 -16.32 -10.46
CA GLN A 106 15.11 -15.26 -11.08
C GLN A 106 15.53 -14.19 -10.06
N LEU A 107 14.59 -13.66 -9.27
CA LEU A 107 14.86 -12.65 -8.24
C LEU A 107 15.91 -13.15 -7.24
N VAL A 108 15.79 -14.39 -6.74
CA VAL A 108 16.79 -14.98 -5.86
C VAL A 108 18.16 -15.05 -6.54
N GLY A 109 18.21 -15.46 -7.80
CA GLY A 109 19.45 -15.46 -8.59
C GLY A 109 20.06 -14.06 -8.75
N ASP A 110 19.23 -13.04 -8.98
CA ASP A 110 19.66 -11.65 -9.13
C ASP A 110 20.17 -11.08 -7.79
N VAL A 111 19.57 -11.45 -6.66
CA VAL A 111 20.07 -11.10 -5.32
C VAL A 111 21.43 -11.76 -5.06
N VAL A 112 21.55 -13.07 -5.27
CA VAL A 112 22.79 -13.82 -5.04
C VAL A 112 23.93 -13.33 -5.94
N SER A 113 23.61 -12.92 -7.17
CA SER A 113 24.59 -12.37 -8.12
C SER A 113 24.83 -10.87 -7.97
N ASN A 114 24.29 -10.22 -6.93
CA ASN A 114 24.40 -8.78 -6.66
C ASN A 114 23.87 -7.87 -7.79
N LYS A 115 22.96 -8.37 -8.63
CA LYS A 115 22.23 -7.57 -9.63
C LYS A 115 21.01 -6.88 -9.05
N LEU A 116 20.47 -7.40 -7.95
CA LEU A 116 19.34 -6.83 -7.22
C LEU A 116 19.74 -6.57 -5.78
N ARG A 117 19.73 -5.29 -5.36
CA ARG A 117 19.98 -4.89 -3.97
C ARG A 117 18.68 -5.01 -3.16
N VAL A 118 18.71 -5.82 -2.11
CA VAL A 118 17.62 -5.89 -1.12
C VAL A 118 17.94 -4.93 0.02
N VAL A 119 16.97 -4.08 0.35
CA VAL A 119 17.05 -3.13 1.45
C VAL A 119 16.00 -3.55 2.46
N LEU A 120 16.44 -3.78 3.69
CA LEU A 120 15.57 -4.17 4.80
C LEU A 120 15.53 -3.03 5.80
N ASP A 121 14.33 -2.71 6.28
CA ASP A 121 14.11 -1.78 7.39
C ASP A 121 13.66 -2.61 8.60
N PHE A 122 14.48 -2.64 9.64
CA PHE A 122 14.16 -3.32 10.89
C PHE A 122 13.71 -2.33 11.97
N GLY A 123 13.32 -1.10 11.61
CA GLY A 123 12.79 -0.13 12.56
C GLY A 123 13.87 0.54 13.42
N GLN A 124 15.16 0.46 13.07
CA GLN A 124 16.24 1.13 13.81
C GLN A 124 16.00 2.62 14.03
N LYS A 125 15.24 3.26 13.12
CA LYS A 125 14.91 4.68 13.13
C LYS A 125 13.48 4.97 13.61
N SER A 126 12.73 3.94 14.02
CA SER A 126 11.41 4.13 14.59
C SER A 126 11.52 4.79 15.97
N SER A 127 10.46 5.45 16.43
CA SER A 127 10.40 6.12 17.74
C SER A 127 10.64 5.18 18.92
N GLU A 128 10.38 3.89 18.73
CA GLU A 128 10.45 2.86 19.77
C GLU A 128 11.52 1.80 19.47
N GLY A 129 12.46 2.10 18.56
CA GLY A 129 13.57 1.22 18.20
C GLY A 129 13.17 0.02 17.33
N GLU A 130 14.05 -0.97 17.27
CA GLU A 130 13.94 -2.08 16.33
C GLU A 130 12.67 -2.94 16.48
N PHE A 131 12.21 -3.49 15.35
CA PHE A 131 11.11 -4.44 15.26
C PHE A 131 11.59 -5.85 15.62
N ASN A 132 11.54 -6.16 16.92
CA ASN A 132 11.91 -7.46 17.47
C ASN A 132 10.69 -8.18 18.06
N GLY A 133 10.48 -9.43 17.65
CA GLY A 133 9.38 -10.27 18.13
C GLY A 133 8.03 -9.95 17.50
N ILE A 134 7.05 -10.84 17.69
CA ILE A 134 5.73 -10.71 17.07
C ILE A 134 4.95 -9.48 17.56
N ASP A 135 5.21 -9.05 18.80
CA ASP A 135 4.57 -7.88 19.39
C ASP A 135 4.95 -6.57 18.67
N SER A 136 6.11 -6.56 17.99
CA SER A 136 6.54 -5.41 17.18
C SER A 136 5.84 -5.28 15.83
N VAL A 137 5.03 -6.26 15.42
CA VAL A 137 4.32 -6.22 14.12
C VAL A 137 3.39 -5.02 14.04
N VAL A 138 2.67 -4.70 15.13
CA VAL A 138 1.78 -3.53 15.17
C VAL A 138 2.58 -2.24 14.93
N ARG A 139 3.71 -2.08 15.64
CA ARG A 139 4.63 -0.95 15.44
C ARG A 139 5.23 -0.91 14.04
N GLY A 140 5.50 -2.06 13.44
CA GLY A 140 5.98 -2.13 12.06
C GLY A 140 4.95 -1.65 11.03
N VAL A 141 3.68 -1.99 11.25
CA VAL A 141 2.55 -1.45 10.46
C VAL A 141 2.43 0.05 10.69
N GLU A 142 2.37 0.48 11.96
CA GLU A 142 2.25 1.90 12.32
C GLU A 142 3.43 2.74 11.83
N SER A 143 4.66 2.21 11.82
CA SER A 143 5.83 2.91 11.30
C SER A 143 5.80 3.03 9.78
N SER A 144 5.26 2.03 9.09
CA SER A 144 4.97 2.12 7.64
C SER A 144 3.88 3.17 7.37
N GLU A 145 3.06 3.45 8.39
CA GLU A 145 1.99 4.45 8.43
C GLU A 145 2.38 5.76 9.13
N GLY A 146 3.57 5.91 9.70
CA GLY A 146 4.07 7.16 10.27
C GLY A 146 4.33 8.22 9.20
N GLU A 147 4.37 7.80 7.93
CA GLU A 147 4.25 8.65 6.75
C GLU A 147 2.82 8.70 6.16
N PHE A 148 1.89 7.89 6.67
CA PHE A 148 0.50 7.70 6.22
C PHE A 148 -0.47 7.20 7.33
N ASN A 149 -1.03 8.07 8.18
CA ASN A 149 -2.01 7.75 9.26
C ASN A 149 -3.21 6.84 8.88
N GLY A 150 -3.40 5.61 9.41
CA GLY A 150 -4.67 4.86 9.25
C GLY A 150 -4.77 3.44 9.87
N ILE A 151 -4.87 3.37 11.20
CA ILE A 151 -4.62 2.17 12.03
C ILE A 151 -5.73 1.07 12.02
N ASP A 152 -6.96 1.34 11.58
CA ASP A 152 -8.08 0.51 12.07
C ASP A 152 -8.33 -0.81 11.32
N SER A 153 -8.04 -0.89 10.02
CA SER A 153 -8.38 -2.10 9.22
C SER A 153 -7.32 -3.19 9.25
N VAL A 154 -6.04 -2.79 9.32
CA VAL A 154 -4.88 -3.69 9.33
C VAL A 154 -4.63 -4.23 10.74
N VAL A 155 -4.74 -3.40 11.78
CA VAL A 155 -4.67 -3.87 13.18
C VAL A 155 -5.76 -4.89 13.47
N ARG A 156 -7.02 -4.64 13.06
CA ARG A 156 -8.08 -5.65 13.15
C ARG A 156 -7.77 -6.92 12.34
N GLY A 157 -7.02 -6.81 11.23
CA GLY A 157 -6.53 -7.94 10.46
C GLY A 157 -5.52 -8.79 11.23
N VAL A 158 -4.51 -8.16 11.83
CA VAL A 158 -3.49 -8.81 12.65
C VAL A 158 -4.08 -9.38 13.93
N GLU A 159 -4.97 -8.66 14.61
CA GLU A 159 -5.71 -9.15 15.79
C GLU A 159 -6.52 -10.41 15.48
N ARG A 160 -7.22 -10.45 14.34
CA ARG A 160 -7.98 -11.65 13.91
C ARG A 160 -7.05 -12.85 13.65
N VAL A 161 -5.86 -12.62 13.10
CA VAL A 161 -4.86 -13.68 12.88
C VAL A 161 -4.27 -14.16 14.22
N LEU A 162 -3.95 -13.25 15.14
CA LEU A 162 -3.46 -13.59 16.48
C LEU A 162 -4.53 -14.33 17.30
N GLN A 163 -5.80 -13.91 17.23
CA GLN A 163 -6.92 -14.62 17.84
C GLN A 163 -7.12 -16.02 17.25
N ALA A 164 -6.99 -16.16 15.93
CA ALA A 164 -7.06 -17.47 15.27
C ALA A 164 -5.90 -18.39 15.68
N ILE A 165 -4.68 -17.87 15.78
CA ILE A 165 -3.50 -18.61 16.25
C ILE A 165 -3.67 -18.99 17.72
N HIS A 166 -4.13 -18.08 18.57
CA HIS A 166 -4.39 -18.35 19.99
C HIS A 166 -5.46 -19.44 20.17
N LYS A 167 -6.58 -19.34 19.45
CA LYS A 167 -7.66 -20.34 19.47
C LYS A 167 -7.17 -21.70 18.97
N TYR A 168 -6.33 -21.72 17.94
CA TYR A 168 -5.68 -22.93 17.44
C TYR A 168 -4.74 -23.56 18.48
N LEU A 169 -3.95 -22.74 19.19
CA LEU A 169 -3.05 -23.20 20.24
C LEU A 169 -3.81 -23.71 21.49
N GLN A 170 -4.91 -23.06 21.88
CA GLN A 170 -5.80 -23.54 22.97
C GLN A 170 -6.47 -24.87 22.63
N CYS A 171 -6.95 -25.05 21.39
CA CYS A 171 -7.48 -26.34 20.93
C CYS A 171 -6.43 -27.46 20.96
N ARG A 172 -5.14 -27.14 20.83
CA ARG A 172 -4.05 -28.12 20.79
C ARG A 172 -3.46 -28.43 22.16
N SER A 173 -3.55 -27.53 23.14
CA SER A 173 -3.01 -27.70 24.49
C SER A 173 -4.00 -28.29 25.50
N GLY A 174 -5.29 -28.39 25.16
CA GLY A 174 -6.32 -28.93 26.06
C GLY A 174 -6.59 -28.07 27.31
N LEU A 175 -6.10 -26.83 27.34
CA LEU A 175 -6.33 -25.89 28.43
C LEU A 175 -7.59 -25.08 28.15
N SER A 176 -8.69 -25.48 28.79
CA SER A 176 -9.96 -24.75 28.78
C SER A 176 -10.05 -23.82 29.99
N GLU A 177 -9.76 -22.53 29.81
CA GLU A 177 -10.39 -21.49 30.61
C GLU A 177 -10.78 -20.31 29.70
N PRO A 178 -12.06 -19.93 29.62
CA PRO A 178 -12.48 -18.72 28.91
C PRO A 178 -12.23 -17.48 29.79
N LEU A 179 -11.71 -16.41 29.18
CA LEU A 179 -11.81 -15.08 29.78
C LEU A 179 -13.29 -14.69 29.91
N SER A 180 -13.69 -14.22 31.10
CA SER A 180 -14.99 -13.60 31.35
C SER A 180 -15.15 -12.35 30.48
N THR A 181 -16.03 -12.42 29.49
CA THR A 181 -16.54 -11.22 28.79
C THR A 181 -17.71 -10.66 29.59
N GLU A 182 -17.45 -9.74 30.51
CA GLU A 182 -18.47 -8.75 30.87
C GLU A 182 -18.13 -7.44 30.16
N PRO A 183 -19.01 -6.93 29.28
CA PRO A 183 -18.92 -5.55 28.83
C PRO A 183 -19.36 -4.66 30.00
N SER A 184 -18.45 -3.87 30.55
CA SER A 184 -18.82 -2.73 31.41
C SER A 184 -19.73 -1.82 30.59
N GLY A 185 -20.99 -1.74 31.00
CA GLY A 185 -22.07 -1.16 30.22
C GLY A 185 -21.86 0.27 29.77
N LEU A 186 -22.31 0.55 28.55
CA LEU A 186 -23.14 1.71 28.27
C LEU A 186 -24.21 1.25 27.27
N THR A 187 -25.46 1.35 27.71
CA THR A 187 -26.67 0.92 27.01
C THR A 187 -26.91 1.74 25.74
N ASP A 188 -27.23 1.07 24.64
CA ASP A 188 -27.90 1.69 23.50
C ASP A 188 -29.34 2.05 23.93
N ASP A 189 -29.58 3.34 24.18
CA ASP A 189 -30.94 3.89 24.27
C ASP A 189 -31.20 4.68 22.98
N VAL A 190 -31.86 4.00 22.03
CA VAL A 190 -32.48 4.63 20.87
C VAL A 190 -33.90 5.00 21.27
N SER A 191 -34.11 6.24 21.69
CA SER A 191 -35.42 6.89 21.61
C SER A 191 -35.32 8.42 21.55
N GLU A 192 -36.00 8.97 20.53
CA GLU A 192 -36.57 10.31 20.47
C GLU A 192 -35.65 11.54 20.52
N ARG A 193 -35.46 12.17 19.34
CA ARG A 193 -35.72 13.60 19.10
C ARG A 193 -35.43 13.95 17.64
N GLU A 194 -36.47 14.25 16.88
CA GLU A 194 -36.53 15.46 16.07
C GLU A 194 -37.99 15.85 15.87
N LYS A 195 -38.28 17.09 16.28
CA LYS A 195 -39.47 17.88 15.96
C LYS A 195 -39.17 18.66 14.69
#